data_AF-A0A4R4Q6E1-F1
#
_entry.id   AF-A0A4R4Q6E1-F1
#
_cell.length_a   1.000
_cell.length_b   1.000
_cell.length_c   1.000
_cell.angle_alpha   90.00
_cell.angle_beta   90.00
_cell.angle_gamma   90.00
#
_symmetry.space_group_name_H-M   'P 1'
#
loop_
_entity.id
_entity.type
_entity.pdbx_description
1 polymer ?
#
loop_
_entity_poly.entity_id
_entity_poly.type
_entity_poly.pdbx_seq_one_letter_code
_entity_poly.pdbx_strand_id
1 'polypeptide(L)'
;MTLTRPRIAPIPGTPPCGPPTVEPRTGCVLTRYADVRAALAAAACRVPHARPGNASTLGWLRGLVSRFSAPEDHPARRAAGLAAPAPLDPDELRAEAARRTADSLDRSGGRLDVPSALVEVIPR
;
A
#
# COMPACT_ATOMS: atom_id res chain seq x y z
N MET A 1 -11.31 -22.40 -9.29
CA MET A 1 -11.89 -21.28 -10.05
C MET A 1 -10.79 -20.27 -10.34
N THR A 2 -10.47 -20.01 -11.61
CA THR A 2 -9.43 -19.05 -11.99
C THR A 2 -10.06 -17.65 -12.02
N LEU A 3 -9.81 -16.85 -10.99
CA LEU A 3 -10.25 -15.45 -10.99
C LEU A 3 -9.44 -14.68 -12.04
N THR A 4 -10.06 -14.40 -13.19
CA THR A 4 -9.51 -13.46 -14.16
C THR A 4 -9.44 -12.10 -13.48
N ARG A 5 -8.23 -11.65 -13.14
CA ARG A 5 -8.05 -10.33 -12.54
C ARG A 5 -8.55 -9.28 -13.54
N PRO A 6 -9.44 -8.36 -13.12
CA PRO A 6 -9.88 -7.28 -13.99
C PRO A 6 -8.65 -6.46 -14.40
N ARG A 7 -8.44 -6.32 -15.70
CA ARG A 7 -7.38 -5.48 -16.24
C ARG A 7 -7.87 -4.03 -16.18
N ILE A 8 -7.36 -3.28 -15.21
CA ILE A 8 -7.64 -1.86 -15.07
C ILE A 8 -6.85 -1.14 -16.17
N ALA A 9 -7.55 -0.42 -17.05
CA ALA A 9 -6.89 0.41 -18.05
C ALA A 9 -6.12 1.55 -17.35
N PRO A 10 -4.94 1.94 -17.87
CA PRO A 10 -4.23 3.09 -17.33
C PRO A 10 -5.07 4.36 -17.47
N ILE A 11 -4.89 5.29 -16.53
CA ILE A 11 -5.52 6.61 -16.61
C ILE A 11 -5.04 7.30 -17.90
N PRO A 12 -5.91 7.96 -18.68
CA PRO A 12 -5.49 8.71 -19.87
C PRO A 12 -4.34 9.67 -19.57
N GLY A 13 -3.33 9.69 -20.45
CA GLY A 13 -2.11 10.49 -20.26
C GLY A 13 -1.03 9.82 -19.39
N THR A 14 -1.28 8.63 -18.83
CA THR A 14 -0.23 7.84 -18.16
C THR A 14 0.84 7.45 -19.19
N PRO A 15 2.11 7.84 -19.01
CA PRO A 15 3.19 7.44 -19.91
C PRO A 15 3.35 5.92 -19.97
N PRO A 16 3.75 5.34 -21.11
CA PRO A 16 4.03 3.92 -21.19
C PRO A 16 5.21 3.55 -20.29
N CYS A 17 5.21 2.32 -19.78
CA CYS A 17 6.37 1.81 -19.05
C CYS A 17 7.59 1.72 -19.99
N GLY A 18 8.65 2.42 -19.63
CA GLY A 18 9.88 2.56 -20.42
C GLY A 18 11.09 1.95 -19.72
N PRO A 19 12.26 1.95 -20.39
CA PRO A 19 13.52 1.65 -19.73
C PRO A 19 13.79 2.63 -18.57
N PRO A 20 14.71 2.29 -17.66
CA PRO A 20 15.15 3.19 -16.60
C PRO A 20 15.58 4.56 -17.13
N THR A 21 15.06 5.63 -16.56
CA THR A 21 15.45 7.00 -16.90
C THR A 21 16.22 7.62 -15.74
N VAL A 22 17.45 8.07 -15.98
CA VAL A 22 18.27 8.73 -14.97
C VAL A 22 17.99 10.24 -15.01
N GLU A 23 17.61 10.78 -13.86
CA GLU A 23 17.46 12.20 -13.60
C GLU A 23 18.63 12.67 -12.71
N PRO A 24 19.55 13.51 -13.20
CA PRO A 24 20.81 13.82 -12.53
C PRO A 24 20.70 14.35 -11.10
N ARG A 25 19.56 14.96 -10.73
CA ARG A 25 19.36 15.58 -9.41
C ARG A 25 18.51 14.75 -8.46
N THR A 26 17.74 13.77 -8.96
CA THR A 26 16.71 13.08 -8.16
C THR A 26 16.82 11.56 -8.21
N GLY A 27 17.66 11.00 -9.08
CA GLY A 27 17.97 9.57 -9.12
C GLY A 27 17.49 8.90 -10.39
N CYS A 28 16.90 7.71 -10.28
CA CYS A 28 16.45 6.92 -11.42
C CYS A 28 14.96 6.61 -11.32
N VAL A 29 14.23 6.80 -12.41
CA VAL A 29 12.81 6.46 -12.53
C VAL A 29 12.69 5.10 -13.20
N LEU A 30 12.02 4.17 -12.51
CA LEU A 30 11.75 2.81 -12.97
C LEU A 30 10.24 2.62 -13.11
N THR A 31 9.78 2.20 -14.30
CA THR A 31 8.35 2.03 -14.58
C THR A 31 7.98 0.61 -15.01
N ARG A 32 8.94 -0.17 -15.54
CA ARG A 32 8.71 -1.59 -15.85
C ARG A 32 8.72 -2.44 -14.58
N TYR A 33 7.78 -3.38 -14.51
CA TYR A 33 7.64 -4.30 -13.38
C TYR A 33 8.95 -5.02 -13.01
N ALA A 34 9.68 -5.54 -14.01
CA ALA A 34 10.93 -6.27 -13.79
C ALA A 34 12.01 -5.38 -13.15
N ASP A 35 12.19 -4.15 -13.64
CA ASP A 35 13.19 -3.21 -13.15
C ASP A 35 12.87 -2.76 -11.71
N VAL A 36 11.60 -2.46 -11.43
CA VAL A 36 11.13 -2.13 -10.08
C VAL A 36 11.37 -3.30 -9.13
N ARG A 37 11.03 -4.52 -9.53
CA ARG A 37 11.26 -5.72 -8.73
C ARG A 37 12.74 -5.94 -8.44
N ALA A 38 13.61 -5.76 -9.43
CA ALA A 38 15.04 -5.89 -9.27
C ALA A 38 15.60 -4.85 -8.29
N ALA A 39 15.20 -3.58 -8.44
CA ALA A 39 15.62 -2.51 -7.53
C ALA A 39 15.14 -2.72 -6.09
N LEU A 40 13.90 -3.16 -5.89
CA LEU A 40 13.36 -3.45 -4.55
C LEU A 40 14.06 -4.61 -3.84
N ALA A 41 14.68 -5.53 -4.58
CA ALA A 41 15.46 -6.64 -4.04
C ALA A 41 16.96 -6.32 -3.90
N ALA A 42 17.43 -5.22 -4.51
CA ALA A 42 18.85 -4.89 -4.54
C ALA A 42 19.34 -4.33 -3.20
N ALA A 43 20.38 -4.94 -2.64
CA ALA A 43 20.97 -4.51 -1.36
C ALA A 43 21.57 -3.08 -1.38
N ALA A 44 21.84 -2.54 -2.57
CA ALA A 44 22.30 -1.17 -2.79
C ALA A 44 21.16 -0.14 -2.67
N CYS A 45 19.90 -0.55 -2.89
CA CYS A 45 18.72 0.31 -2.82
C CYS A 45 18.13 0.27 -1.40
N ARG A 46 18.77 0.98 -0.46
CA ARG A 46 18.31 1.06 0.93
C ARG A 46 17.49 2.32 1.17
N VAL A 47 16.42 2.18 1.96
CA VAL A 47 15.68 3.35 2.44
C VAL A 47 16.46 3.96 3.61
N PRO A 48 16.78 5.26 3.58
CA PRO A 48 17.46 5.91 4.69
C PRO A 48 16.57 5.91 5.94
N HIS A 49 17.18 5.73 7.10
CA HIS A 49 16.47 5.76 8.38
C HIS A 49 15.88 7.15 8.63
N ALA A 50 14.67 7.18 9.19
CA ALA A 50 14.10 8.43 9.65
C ALA A 50 14.90 8.94 10.85
N ARG A 51 15.31 10.22 10.81
CA ARG A 51 15.83 10.88 12.00
C ARG A 51 14.71 10.92 13.06
N PRO A 52 14.99 10.63 14.35
CA PRO A 52 14.02 10.77 15.42
C PRO A 52 13.42 12.18 15.40
N GLY A 53 12.10 12.26 15.55
CA GLY A 53 11.37 13.51 15.63
C GLY A 53 10.46 13.52 16.86
N ASN A 54 10.14 14.71 17.34
CA ASN A 54 9.16 14.90 18.41
C ASN A 54 7.78 14.39 17.97
N ALA A 55 6.95 13.98 18.92
CA ALA A 55 5.58 13.57 18.65
C ALA A 55 4.86 14.57 17.73
N SER A 56 4.05 14.06 16.81
CA SER A 56 3.31 14.85 15.82
C SER A 56 4.16 15.58 14.75
N THR A 57 5.47 15.30 14.64
CA THR A 57 6.29 15.80 13.53
C THR A 57 6.38 14.80 12.37
N LEU A 58 6.78 15.27 11.18
CA LEU A 58 7.10 14.38 10.05
C LEU A 58 8.24 13.39 10.38
N GLY A 59 9.18 13.79 11.23
CA GLY A 59 10.25 12.89 11.70
C GLY A 59 9.68 11.74 12.53
N TRP A 60 8.75 12.04 13.44
CA TRP A 60 8.02 11.04 14.21
C TRP A 60 7.17 10.13 13.34
N LEU A 61 6.35 10.69 12.43
CA LEU A 61 5.54 9.90 11.49
C LEU A 61 6.40 8.96 10.64
N ARG A 62 7.50 9.47 10.07
CA ARG A 62 8.43 8.63 9.29
C ARG A 62 9.04 7.55 10.18
N GLY A 63 9.42 7.88 11.41
CA GLY A 63 9.94 6.93 12.40
C GLY A 63 8.97 5.82 12.79
N LEU A 64 7.66 5.98 12.57
CA LEU A 64 6.65 4.93 12.83
C LEU A 64 6.45 3.98 11.65
N VAL A 65 6.69 4.43 10.41
CA VAL A 65 6.48 3.59 9.22
C VAL A 65 7.64 2.62 9.05
N SER A 66 7.34 1.31 8.94
CA SER A 66 8.33 0.23 8.80
C SER A 66 9.38 0.49 7.72
N ARG A 67 9.00 1.17 6.63
CA ARG A 67 9.91 1.48 5.51
C ARG A 67 11.11 2.34 5.90
N PHE A 68 11.03 3.12 6.99
CA PHE A 68 12.10 4.02 7.44
C PHE A 68 12.76 3.54 8.74
N SER A 69 12.42 2.33 9.20
CA SER A 69 13.00 1.76 10.41
C SER A 69 14.49 1.45 10.21
N ALA A 70 15.25 1.48 11.31
CA ALA A 70 16.61 0.96 11.32
C ALA A 70 16.62 -0.53 10.96
N PRO A 71 17.70 -1.09 10.35
CA PRO A 71 17.71 -2.48 9.91
C PRO A 71 17.54 -3.45 11.09
N GLU A 72 17.99 -3.06 12.29
CA GLU A 72 17.79 -3.77 13.56
C GLU A 72 16.31 -3.77 14.03
N ASP A 73 15.56 -2.69 13.77
CA ASP A 73 14.16 -2.56 14.19
C ASP A 73 13.19 -3.23 13.20
N HIS A 74 13.61 -3.34 11.93
CA HIS A 74 12.75 -3.79 10.84
C HIS A 74 12.20 -5.22 11.05
N PRO A 75 12.98 -6.23 11.50
CA PRO A 75 12.46 -7.56 11.79
C PRO A 75 11.33 -7.57 12.81
N ALA A 76 11.49 -6.85 13.93
CA ALA A 76 10.49 -6.81 14.99
C ALA A 76 9.20 -6.11 14.53
N ARG A 77 9.32 -4.99 13.82
CA ARG A 77 8.17 -4.27 13.26
C ARG A 77 7.45 -5.07 12.18
N ARG A 78 8.21 -5.75 11.31
CA ARG A 78 7.64 -6.67 10.33
C ARG A 78 6.90 -7.81 11.01
N ALA A 79 7.47 -8.41 12.06
CA ALA A 79 6.83 -9.48 12.81
C ALA A 79 5.50 -9.00 13.42
N ALA A 80 5.46 -7.83 14.04
CA ALA A 80 4.22 -7.24 14.56
C ALA A 80 3.17 -7.01 13.45
N GLY A 81 3.60 -6.45 12.31
CA GLY A 81 2.72 -6.22 11.17
C GLY A 81 2.19 -7.50 10.50
N LEU A 82 2.92 -8.62 10.61
CA LEU A 82 2.47 -9.93 10.14
C LEU A 82 1.60 -10.65 11.17
N ALA A 83 1.88 -10.48 12.47
CA ALA A 83 1.11 -11.09 13.54
C ALA A 83 -0.31 -10.55 13.62
N ALA A 84 -0.52 -9.25 13.36
CA ALA A 84 -1.84 -8.63 13.40
C ALA A 84 -2.87 -9.28 12.44
N PRO A 85 -2.57 -9.50 11.14
CA PRO A 85 -3.49 -10.19 10.23
C PRO A 85 -3.35 -11.72 10.24
N ALA A 86 -2.34 -12.31 10.91
CA ALA A 86 -2.12 -13.76 10.93
C ALA A 86 -3.34 -14.62 11.31
N PRO A 87 -4.20 -14.25 12.28
CA PRO A 87 -5.36 -15.06 12.63
C PRO A 87 -6.54 -14.90 11.68
N LEU A 88 -6.46 -14.00 10.69
CA LEU A 88 -7.57 -13.74 9.77
C LEU A 88 -7.58 -14.75 8.62
N ASP A 89 -8.71 -15.39 8.38
CA ASP A 89 -8.92 -16.21 7.18
C ASP A 89 -9.30 -15.32 5.98
N PRO A 90 -8.49 -15.27 4.90
CA PRO A 90 -8.81 -14.49 3.71
C PRO A 90 -10.13 -14.88 3.04
N ASP A 91 -10.56 -16.14 3.11
CA ASP A 91 -11.82 -16.57 2.51
C ASP A 91 -13.02 -16.14 3.34
N GLU A 92 -12.94 -16.23 4.67
CA GLU A 92 -13.96 -15.66 5.58
C GLU A 92 -14.07 -14.14 5.40
N LEU A 93 -12.94 -13.43 5.32
CA LEU A 93 -12.93 -11.99 5.08
C LEU A 93 -13.60 -11.63 3.74
N ARG A 94 -13.37 -12.41 2.69
CA ARG A 94 -14.01 -12.20 1.37
C ARG A 94 -15.51 -12.46 1.43
N ALA A 95 -15.92 -13.55 2.09
CA ALA A 95 -17.33 -13.89 2.26
C ALA A 95 -18.07 -12.80 3.06
N GLU A 96 -17.47 -12.35 4.16
CA GLU A 96 -18.00 -11.25 4.98
C GLU A 96 -18.13 -9.96 4.17
N ALA A 97 -17.09 -9.58 3.43
CA ALA A 97 -17.09 -8.39 2.60
C ALA A 97 -18.17 -8.45 1.51
N ALA A 98 -18.35 -9.60 0.86
CA ALA A 98 -19.41 -9.81 -0.13
C ALA A 98 -20.80 -9.65 0.49
N ARG A 99 -21.03 -10.27 1.67
CA ARG A 99 -22.31 -10.15 2.40
C ARG A 99 -22.61 -8.69 2.76
N ARG A 100 -21.67 -7.99 3.40
CA ARG A 100 -21.85 -6.58 3.78
C ARG A 100 -22.07 -5.66 2.58
N THR A 101 -21.44 -5.96 1.45
CA THR A 101 -21.62 -5.20 0.20
C THR A 101 -23.05 -5.37 -0.32
N ALA A 102 -23.55 -6.60 -0.38
CA ALA A 102 -24.94 -6.89 -0.79
C ALA A 102 -25.94 -6.18 0.15
N ASP A 103 -25.80 -6.33 1.45
CA ASP A 103 -26.68 -5.70 2.45
C ASP A 103 -26.69 -4.16 2.35
N SER A 104 -25.55 -3.56 1.97
CA SER A 104 -25.44 -2.11 1.81
C SER A 104 -26.07 -1.62 0.51
N LEU A 105 -25.94 -2.40 -0.57
CA LEU A 105 -26.57 -2.11 -1.85
C LEU A 105 -28.10 -2.26 -1.76
N ASP A 106 -28.58 -3.33 -1.13
CA ASP A 106 -30.02 -3.57 -0.97
C ASP A 106 -30.70 -2.43 -0.20
N ARG A 107 -30.10 -1.99 0.92
CA ARG A 107 -30.59 -0.85 1.69
C ARG A 107 -30.57 0.49 0.94
N SER A 108 -29.70 0.61 -0.07
CA SER A 108 -29.51 1.84 -0.84
C SER A 108 -30.17 1.80 -2.21
N GLY A 109 -31.10 0.86 -2.45
CA GLY A 109 -31.80 0.73 -3.73
C GLY A 109 -30.88 0.37 -4.90
N GLY A 110 -29.83 -0.40 -4.63
CA GLY A 110 -28.86 -0.88 -5.62
C GLY A 110 -27.73 0.11 -5.95
N ARG A 111 -27.66 1.27 -5.31
CA ARG A 111 -26.61 2.28 -5.57
C ARG A 111 -26.06 2.87 -4.28
N LEU A 112 -24.73 2.85 -4.15
CA LEU A 112 -24.02 3.35 -2.98
C LEU A 112 -22.97 4.40 -3.39
N ASP A 113 -22.96 5.55 -2.73
CA ASP A 113 -21.86 6.51 -2.80
C ASP A 113 -20.75 6.10 -1.81
N VAL A 114 -19.79 5.31 -2.31
CA VAL A 114 -18.77 4.65 -1.50
C VAL A 114 -17.94 5.61 -0.65
N PRO A 115 -17.40 6.73 -1.17
CA PRO A 115 -16.66 7.70 -0.37
C PRO A 115 -17.48 8.26 0.81
N SER A 116 -18.73 8.65 0.57
CA SER A 116 -19.59 9.21 1.63
C SER A 116 -20.03 8.17 2.65
N ALA A 117 -20.12 6.89 2.25
CA ALA A 117 -20.63 5.81 3.08
C ALA A 117 -19.55 5.04 3.89
N LEU A 118 -18.30 4.98 3.39
CA LEU A 118 -17.25 4.14 3.98
C LEU A 118 -16.02 4.90 4.48
N VAL A 119 -15.87 6.19 4.17
CA VAL A 119 -14.77 6.96 4.75
C VAL A 119 -15.13 7.31 6.19
N GLU A 120 -14.55 6.57 7.14
CA GLU A 120 -14.49 7.05 8.51
C GLU A 120 -13.69 8.34 8.55
N VAL A 121 -14.33 9.44 8.97
CA VAL A 121 -13.63 10.67 9.33
C VAL A 121 -12.81 10.36 10.58
N ILE A 122 -11.52 10.07 10.40
CA ILE A 122 -10.60 9.95 11.53
C ILE A 122 -10.60 11.29 12.27
N PRO A 123 -11.03 11.35 13.55
CA PRO A 123 -10.99 12.57 14.33
C PRO A 123 -9.54 13.08 14.41
N ARG A 124 -9.35 14.38 14.24
CA ARG A 124 -8.03 15.02 14.39
C ARG A 124 -7.63 15.14 15.85
#